data_AF-A0A7W3QIX4-F1
#
_entry.id   AF-A0A7W3QIX4-F1
#
_cell.length_a   1.000
_cell.length_b   1.000
_cell.length_c   1.000
_cell.angle_alpha   90.00
_cell.angle_beta   90.00
_cell.angle_gamma   90.00
#
_symmetry.space_group_name_H-M   'P 1'
#
loop_
_entity.id
_entity.type
_entity.pdbx_description
1 polymer ?
#
loop_
_entity_poly.entity_id
_entity_poly.type
_entity_poly.pdbx_seq_one_letter_code
_entity_poly.pdbx_strand_id
1 'polypeptide(L)'
;MSPAKDGAKKRNVVPPLMIVLVLTLIFGPPLWAMFDREKVDYNTAPVFGPRESGQLVARLDAAAKAQGVCYGWIIDSDRFGDVQKVTPSYPGTFSPQPNATPSPTPTRSARPTPTTRPTDRPTTRPTTRPTRTAGPTPTPSGPSSELAGVLRGSGVEYGSNLGVDIAPWQRPEACPKWAVLKAEYTWSSIEGEWTSADLDVETNFGGDIPSPEIRMDIYGSDLTGENGIARLADAIGGLPLLMASEGKAGPVPDAPAQAAPAGDTLPGRGAGFYIFLTIAIGLIVGGVAWIAVAAVRTRRGN
;
A
#
# COMPACT_ATOMS: atom_id res chain seq x y z
N MET A 1 -13.15 8.08 -93.00
CA MET A 1 -12.70 8.61 -91.70
C MET A 1 -13.68 8.14 -90.64
N SER A 2 -13.34 7.09 -89.90
CA SER A 2 -14.18 6.53 -88.84
C SER A 2 -13.83 7.18 -87.50
N PRO A 3 -14.81 7.59 -86.68
CA PRO A 3 -14.53 8.13 -85.36
C PRO A 3 -14.16 6.99 -84.41
N ALA A 4 -12.98 7.10 -83.79
CA ALA A 4 -12.50 6.21 -82.74
C ALA A 4 -13.39 6.38 -81.50
N LYS A 5 -14.02 5.29 -81.07
CA LYS A 5 -14.75 5.21 -79.80
C LYS A 5 -13.74 5.14 -78.66
N ASP A 6 -13.50 6.26 -77.99
CA ASP A 6 -12.76 6.28 -76.74
C ASP A 6 -13.59 5.62 -75.63
N GLY A 7 -13.19 4.41 -75.26
CA GLY A 7 -13.74 3.65 -74.15
C GLY A 7 -13.37 4.30 -72.83
N ALA A 8 -14.26 5.13 -72.29
CA ALA A 8 -14.14 5.70 -70.95
C ALA A 8 -14.11 4.58 -69.89
N LYS A 9 -12.91 4.20 -69.47
CA LYS A 9 -12.66 3.23 -68.40
C LYS A 9 -13.11 3.81 -67.07
N LYS A 10 -14.34 3.49 -66.65
CA LYS A 10 -14.89 3.82 -65.31
C LYS A 10 -13.91 3.32 -64.24
N ARG A 11 -13.23 4.24 -63.57
CA ARG A 11 -12.42 3.92 -62.38
C ARG A 11 -13.38 3.82 -61.20
N ASN A 12 -13.48 2.64 -60.61
CA ASN A 12 -14.24 2.42 -59.38
C ASN A 12 -13.53 3.15 -58.24
N VAL A 13 -13.93 4.39 -57.99
CA VAL A 13 -13.50 5.14 -56.80
C VAL A 13 -14.35 4.62 -55.65
N VAL A 14 -13.76 3.78 -54.80
CA VAL A 14 -14.40 3.38 -53.54
C VAL A 14 -14.57 4.64 -52.70
N PRO A 15 -15.79 4.99 -52.26
CA PRO A 15 -16.01 6.20 -51.48
C PRO A 15 -15.27 6.10 -50.14
N PRO A 16 -14.62 7.18 -49.66
CA PRO A 16 -13.82 7.17 -48.42
C PRO A 16 -14.61 6.72 -47.19
N LEU A 17 -15.94 6.87 -47.20
CA LEU A 17 -16.86 6.37 -46.18
C LEU A 17 -16.76 4.85 -45.98
N MET A 18 -16.54 4.07 -47.05
CA MET A 18 -16.41 2.61 -46.96
C MET A 18 -15.13 2.19 -46.22
N ILE A 19 -14.03 2.93 -46.38
CA ILE A 19 -12.75 2.61 -45.73
C ILE A 19 -12.86 2.83 -44.21
N VAL A 20 -13.49 3.94 -43.79
CA VAL A 20 -13.71 4.22 -42.36
C VAL A 20 -14.57 3.13 -41.73
N LEU A 21 -15.64 2.71 -42.42
CA LEU A 21 -16.58 1.70 -41.90
C LEU A 21 -15.94 0.31 -41.78
N VAL A 22 -15.05 -0.05 -42.71
CA VAL A 22 -14.27 -1.29 -42.63
C VAL A 22 -13.24 -1.23 -41.49
N LEU A 23 -12.60 -0.08 -41.27
CA LEU A 23 -11.66 0.10 -40.16
C LEU A 23 -12.35 0.00 -38.80
N THR A 24 -13.53 0.61 -38.61
CA THR A 24 -14.28 0.47 -37.36
C THR A 24 -14.79 -0.95 -37.14
N LEU A 25 -15.20 -1.67 -38.19
CA LEU A 25 -15.64 -3.07 -38.04
C LEU A 25 -14.49 -4.03 -37.70
N ILE A 26 -13.30 -3.83 -38.27
CA ILE A 26 -12.15 -4.71 -38.04
C ILE A 26 -11.48 -4.40 -36.70
N PHE A 27 -11.27 -3.13 -36.38
CA PHE A 27 -10.50 -2.71 -35.21
C PHE A 27 -11.37 -2.35 -34.00
N GLY A 28 -12.66 -2.08 -34.18
CA GLY A 28 -13.58 -1.74 -33.10
C GLY A 28 -13.72 -2.85 -32.05
N PRO A 29 -14.03 -4.10 -32.42
CA PRO A 29 -14.24 -5.17 -31.44
C PRO A 29 -12.98 -5.54 -30.62
N PRO A 30 -11.77 -5.64 -31.21
CA PRO A 30 -10.55 -5.89 -30.41
C PRO A 30 -10.19 -4.73 -29.49
N LEU A 31 -10.40 -3.47 -29.92
CA LEU A 31 -10.20 -2.30 -29.06
C LEU A 31 -11.19 -2.29 -27.90
N TRP A 32 -12.47 -2.59 -28.15
CA TRP A 32 -13.48 -2.72 -27.10
C TRP A 32 -13.14 -3.86 -26.12
N ALA A 33 -12.73 -5.03 -26.60
CA ALA A 33 -12.33 -6.15 -25.74
C ALA A 33 -11.08 -5.86 -24.89
N MET A 34 -10.20 -4.95 -25.32
CA MET A 34 -9.07 -4.47 -24.51
C MET A 34 -9.47 -3.41 -23.48
N PHE A 35 -10.59 -2.70 -23.67
CA PHE A 35 -11.17 -1.80 -22.67
C PHE A 35 -12.13 -2.52 -21.71
N ASP A 36 -12.70 -3.67 -22.11
CA ASP A 36 -13.37 -4.66 -21.25
C ASP A 36 -12.35 -5.50 -20.45
N ARG A 37 -11.16 -4.96 -20.23
CA ARG A 37 -10.16 -5.57 -19.36
C ARG A 37 -10.69 -5.48 -17.95
N GLU A 38 -11.35 -6.56 -17.55
CA GLU A 38 -11.75 -6.92 -16.20
C GLU A 38 -12.12 -5.68 -15.40
N LYS A 39 -13.42 -5.36 -15.34
CA LYS A 39 -13.92 -4.61 -14.18
C LYS A 39 -13.41 -5.39 -12.98
N VAL A 40 -12.26 -4.98 -12.44
CA VAL A 40 -11.82 -5.34 -11.11
C VAL A 40 -13.05 -5.01 -10.32
N ASP A 41 -13.70 -6.03 -9.79
CA ASP A 41 -14.93 -5.81 -9.07
C ASP A 41 -14.49 -5.05 -7.83
N TYR A 42 -14.54 -3.72 -7.95
CA TYR A 42 -13.99 -2.81 -6.96
C TYR A 42 -14.69 -3.06 -5.63
N ASN A 43 -15.85 -3.73 -5.63
CA ASN A 43 -16.60 -4.15 -4.46
C ASN A 43 -16.00 -5.34 -3.71
N THR A 44 -15.06 -6.10 -4.30
CA THR A 44 -14.51 -7.34 -3.72
C THR A 44 -12.99 -7.38 -3.60
N ALA A 45 -12.28 -6.40 -4.17
CA ALA A 45 -10.83 -6.33 -4.05
C ALA A 45 -10.42 -5.83 -2.64
N PRO A 46 -9.40 -6.43 -2.03
CA PRO A 46 -8.79 -5.93 -0.80
C PRO A 46 -8.22 -4.53 -1.04
N VAL A 47 -8.08 -3.75 0.02
CA VAL A 47 -7.52 -2.40 -0.05
C VAL A 47 -6.03 -2.48 -0.39
N PHE A 48 -5.33 -3.46 0.17
CA PHE A 48 -3.95 -3.76 -0.21
C PHE A 48 -3.86 -4.99 -1.11
N GLY A 49 -3.07 -4.86 -2.18
CA GLY A 49 -2.66 -6.01 -2.95
C GLY A 49 -1.67 -6.90 -2.16
N PRO A 50 -1.49 -8.18 -2.56
CA PRO A 50 -0.61 -9.10 -1.85
C PRO A 50 0.85 -8.64 -1.72
N ARG A 51 1.34 -7.81 -2.65
CA ARG A 51 2.72 -7.30 -2.62
C ARG A 51 2.86 -6.20 -1.59
N GLU A 52 1.90 -5.29 -1.58
CA GLU A 52 1.82 -4.14 -0.69
C GLU A 52 1.70 -4.60 0.77
N SER A 53 0.78 -5.54 1.04
CA SER A 53 0.66 -6.13 2.38
C SER A 53 1.95 -6.81 2.82
N GLY A 54 2.62 -7.55 1.93
CA GLY A 54 3.90 -8.21 2.25
C GLY A 54 5.04 -7.24 2.59
N GLN A 55 5.15 -6.13 1.86
CA GLN A 55 6.12 -5.07 2.16
C GLN A 55 5.80 -4.39 3.51
N LEU A 56 4.52 -4.16 3.78
CA LEU A 56 4.06 -3.58 5.04
C LEU A 56 4.40 -4.48 6.23
N VAL A 57 4.12 -5.79 6.14
CA VAL A 57 4.51 -6.79 7.15
C VAL A 57 6.01 -6.71 7.43
N ALA A 58 6.84 -6.69 6.40
CA ALA A 58 8.30 -6.65 6.55
C ALA A 58 8.78 -5.37 7.25
N ARG A 59 8.22 -4.21 6.89
CA ARG A 59 8.54 -2.92 7.52
C ARG A 59 8.13 -2.90 8.99
N LEU A 60 6.93 -3.38 9.29
CA LEU A 60 6.41 -3.45 10.67
C LEU A 60 7.17 -4.47 11.52
N ASP A 61 7.63 -5.59 10.97
CA ASP A 61 8.44 -6.59 11.67
C ASP A 61 9.80 -6.05 12.10
N ALA A 62 10.47 -5.28 11.24
CA ALA A 62 11.72 -4.63 11.60
C ALA A 62 11.55 -3.66 12.79
N ALA A 63 10.50 -2.83 12.74
CA ALA A 63 10.16 -1.91 13.83
C ALA A 63 9.76 -2.67 15.11
N ALA A 64 8.95 -3.72 14.98
CA ALA A 64 8.48 -4.51 16.09
C ALA A 64 9.63 -5.16 16.87
N LYS A 65 10.61 -5.71 16.15
CA LYS A 65 11.84 -6.28 16.74
C LYS A 65 12.67 -5.23 17.48
N ALA A 66 12.75 -4.02 16.93
CA ALA A 66 13.52 -2.94 17.55
C ALA A 66 12.85 -2.41 18.83
N GLN A 67 11.52 -2.31 18.83
CA GLN A 67 10.77 -1.65 19.90
C GLN A 67 10.17 -2.62 20.93
N GLY A 68 10.12 -3.92 20.62
CA GLY A 68 9.43 -4.90 21.45
C GLY A 68 7.91 -4.67 21.49
N VAL A 69 7.35 -4.18 20.38
CA VAL A 69 5.93 -3.85 20.20
C VAL A 69 5.44 -4.46 18.90
N CYS A 70 4.37 -5.23 18.92
CA CYS A 70 3.73 -5.68 17.68
C CYS A 70 2.88 -4.57 17.05
N TYR A 71 2.97 -4.43 15.74
CA TYR A 71 2.26 -3.41 14.98
C TYR A 71 1.28 -4.09 14.03
N GLY A 72 0.06 -3.60 13.96
CA GLY A 72 -0.95 -4.12 13.05
C GLY A 72 -1.85 -3.06 12.46
N TRP A 73 -2.75 -3.51 11.60
CA TRP A 73 -3.77 -2.69 10.97
C TRP A 73 -5.10 -3.45 10.90
N ILE A 74 -6.18 -2.68 10.90
CA ILE A 74 -7.54 -3.10 10.59
C ILE A 74 -8.12 -2.04 9.66
N ILE A 75 -8.70 -2.47 8.56
CA ILE A 75 -9.37 -1.62 7.60
C ILE A 75 -10.78 -2.15 7.47
N ASP A 76 -11.72 -1.42 8.04
CA ASP A 76 -13.13 -1.66 7.84
C ASP A 76 -13.60 -0.82 6.65
N SER A 77 -14.03 -1.49 5.60
CA SER A 77 -14.48 -0.84 4.39
C SER A 77 -16.00 -0.60 4.38
N ASP A 78 -16.74 -1.02 5.42
CA ASP A 78 -18.22 -1.00 5.48
C ASP A 78 -18.92 -1.58 4.23
N ARG A 79 -18.17 -2.34 3.43
CA ARG A 79 -18.67 -2.99 2.23
C ARG A 79 -19.38 -4.26 2.65
N PHE A 80 -20.69 -4.12 2.85
CA PHE A 80 -21.60 -5.24 3.04
C PHE A 80 -21.65 -6.10 1.76
N GLY A 81 -20.86 -7.17 1.74
CA GLY A 81 -20.77 -8.12 0.64
C GLY A 81 -19.56 -9.03 0.82
N ASP A 82 -19.58 -10.23 0.22
CA ASP A 82 -18.45 -11.16 0.22
C ASP A 82 -17.23 -10.55 -0.49
N VAL A 83 -16.51 -9.63 0.18
CA VAL A 83 -15.15 -9.27 -0.18
C VAL A 83 -14.39 -10.59 -0.09
N GLN A 84 -14.03 -11.15 -1.25
CA GLN A 84 -13.23 -12.36 -1.26
C GLN A 84 -11.97 -12.04 -0.47
N LYS A 85 -11.76 -12.77 0.62
CA LYS A 85 -10.45 -12.78 1.29
C LYS A 85 -9.44 -13.22 0.26
N VAL A 86 -8.75 -12.26 -0.34
CA VAL A 86 -7.69 -12.56 -1.28
C VAL A 86 -6.58 -13.16 -0.46
N THR A 87 -6.39 -14.47 -0.62
CA THR A 87 -5.24 -15.14 -0.02
C THR A 87 -4.01 -14.48 -0.61
N PRO A 88 -3.15 -13.83 0.19
CA PRO A 88 -1.98 -13.14 -0.35
C PRO A 88 -1.11 -14.17 -1.06
N SER A 89 -1.04 -14.09 -2.39
CA SER A 89 -0.12 -14.89 -3.20
C SER A 89 1.26 -14.24 -3.13
N TYR A 90 1.94 -14.41 -2.01
CA TYR A 90 3.36 -14.07 -1.90
C TYR A 90 4.19 -15.32 -2.22
N PRO A 91 5.12 -15.29 -3.19
CA PRO A 91 5.98 -16.44 -3.49
C PRO A 91 7.04 -16.68 -2.40
N GLY A 92 7.18 -15.76 -1.44
CA GLY A 92 8.01 -15.98 -0.25
C GLY A 92 7.22 -16.71 0.82
N THR A 93 7.70 -17.89 1.22
CA THR A 93 7.39 -18.38 2.55
C THR A 93 7.95 -17.37 3.54
N PHE A 94 7.10 -16.57 4.18
CA PHE A 94 7.40 -16.01 5.48
C PHE A 94 7.54 -17.21 6.43
N SER A 95 8.69 -17.87 6.40
CA SER A 95 9.08 -18.64 7.57
C SER A 95 9.24 -17.60 8.66
N PRO A 96 8.43 -17.63 9.74
CA PRO A 96 8.68 -16.78 10.88
C PRO A 96 10.16 -16.96 11.21
N GLN A 97 10.95 -15.91 11.04
CA GLN A 97 12.38 -16.01 11.28
C GLN A 97 12.51 -16.51 12.72
N PRO A 98 13.15 -17.67 12.95
CA PRO A 98 13.16 -18.31 14.26
C PRO A 98 13.54 -17.25 15.27
N ASN A 99 12.69 -17.10 16.30
CA ASN A 99 12.78 -16.09 17.34
C ASN A 99 14.25 -15.90 17.67
N ALA A 100 14.83 -14.76 17.26
CA ALA A 100 16.27 -14.59 17.35
C ALA A 100 16.63 -14.80 18.81
N THR A 101 17.44 -15.83 19.08
CA THR A 101 17.92 -16.08 20.44
C THR A 101 18.48 -14.76 20.93
N PRO A 102 17.98 -14.21 22.06
CA PRO A 102 18.31 -12.86 22.49
C PRO A 102 19.83 -12.72 22.45
N SER A 103 20.32 -11.85 21.58
CA SER A 103 21.76 -11.58 21.47
C SER A 103 22.23 -11.23 22.87
N PRO A 104 23.29 -11.86 23.39
CA PRO A 104 23.74 -11.62 24.75
C PRO A 104 23.88 -10.12 24.94
N THR A 105 23.21 -9.59 25.95
CA THR A 105 23.30 -8.19 26.35
C THR A 105 24.77 -7.80 26.31
N PRO A 106 25.18 -6.77 25.52
CA PRO A 106 26.58 -6.37 25.45
C PRO A 106 27.03 -6.12 26.89
N THR A 107 27.91 -6.98 27.38
CA THR A 107 28.52 -6.82 28.68
C THR A 107 29.25 -5.49 28.58
N ARG A 108 28.76 -4.46 29.28
CA ARG A 108 29.42 -3.15 29.33
C ARG A 108 30.87 -3.42 29.69
N SER A 109 31.75 -3.28 28.71
CA SER A 109 33.18 -3.29 28.95
C SER A 109 33.42 -2.22 30.00
N ALA A 110 33.95 -2.62 31.16
CA ALA A 110 34.13 -1.75 32.30
C ALA A 110 34.94 -0.54 31.83
N ARG A 111 34.29 0.62 31.79
CA ARG A 111 34.95 1.90 31.55
C ARG A 111 36.10 1.99 32.56
N PRO A 112 37.35 2.21 32.15
CA PRO A 112 38.46 2.32 33.08
C PRO A 112 38.13 3.41 34.09
N THR A 113 38.10 3.00 35.36
CA THR A 113 37.86 3.89 36.50
C THR A 113 38.91 4.99 36.47
N PRO A 114 38.53 6.28 36.35
CA PRO A 114 39.49 7.36 36.54
C PRO A 114 40.01 7.29 37.98
N THR A 115 41.32 7.10 38.13
CA THR A 115 42.02 7.11 39.41
C THR A 115 41.84 8.48 40.06
N THR A 116 40.89 8.60 40.98
CA THR A 116 40.71 9.82 41.78
C THR A 116 41.70 9.84 42.93
N ARG A 117 42.46 10.94 42.99
CA ARG A 117 43.32 11.38 44.09
C ARG A 117 42.59 11.27 45.46
N PRO A 118 43.27 10.84 46.54
CA PRO A 118 42.62 10.63 47.83
C PRO A 118 42.11 11.97 48.38
N THR A 119 40.82 12.04 48.68
CA THR A 119 40.26 13.09 49.52
C THR A 119 39.55 12.37 50.65
N ASP A 120 40.10 12.49 51.85
CA ASP A 120 39.50 12.04 53.10
C ASP A 120 38.17 12.78 53.28
N ARG A 121 37.05 12.10 53.02
CA ARG A 121 35.71 12.64 53.25
C ARG A 121 34.85 11.59 53.98
N PRO A 122 34.03 12.01 54.97
CA PRO A 122 33.50 11.12 55.99
C PRO A 122 32.54 10.08 55.44
N THR A 123 32.69 8.87 55.95
CA THR A 123 31.83 7.71 55.78
C THR A 123 30.37 8.06 56.10
N THR A 124 29.50 8.12 55.09
CA THR A 124 28.06 8.10 55.29
C THR A 124 27.56 6.67 55.28
N ARG A 125 26.83 6.35 56.35
CA ARG A 125 26.20 5.07 56.67
C ARG A 125 25.42 4.49 55.47
N PRO A 126 25.54 3.19 55.17
CA PRO A 126 24.81 2.57 54.08
C PRO A 126 23.31 2.53 54.43
N THR A 127 22.52 3.34 53.73
CA THR A 127 21.06 3.26 53.78
C THR A 127 20.65 2.05 52.95
N THR A 128 20.17 1.00 53.62
CA THR A 128 19.55 -0.17 52.99
C THR A 128 18.31 0.28 52.22
N ARG A 129 18.45 0.41 50.90
CA ARG A 129 17.33 0.69 50.00
C ARG A 129 16.36 -0.50 50.06
N PRO A 130 15.10 -0.31 50.47
CA PRO A 130 14.15 -1.41 50.53
C PRO A 130 13.98 -2.00 49.13
N THR A 131 14.18 -3.32 49.04
CA THR A 131 13.86 -4.13 47.86
C THR A 131 12.38 -3.93 47.56
N ARG A 132 12.06 -3.22 46.48
CA ARG A 132 10.67 -3.10 46.00
C ARG A 132 10.21 -4.52 45.65
N THR A 133 9.30 -5.06 46.46
CA THR A 133 8.48 -6.21 46.08
C THR A 133 7.84 -5.87 44.73
N ALA A 134 8.09 -6.69 43.71
CA ALA A 134 7.47 -6.52 42.41
C ALA A 134 5.94 -6.52 42.63
N GLY A 135 5.29 -5.41 42.30
CA GLY A 135 3.84 -5.36 42.26
C GLY A 135 3.32 -6.41 41.26
N PRO A 136 2.07 -6.87 41.41
CA PRO A 136 1.50 -7.84 40.48
C PRO A 136 1.67 -7.32 39.05
N THR A 137 2.26 -8.15 38.18
CA THR A 137 2.34 -7.86 36.76
C THR A 137 0.92 -7.60 36.27
N PRO A 138 0.62 -6.44 35.67
CA PRO A 138 -0.72 -6.17 35.16
C PRO A 138 -1.09 -7.27 34.16
N THR A 139 -2.22 -7.91 34.39
CA THR A 139 -2.79 -8.85 33.43
C THR A 139 -3.01 -8.10 32.12
N PRO A 140 -2.51 -8.58 30.97
CA PRO A 140 -2.76 -7.95 29.69
C PRO A 140 -4.27 -7.84 29.48
N SER A 141 -4.77 -6.61 29.35
CA SER A 141 -6.15 -6.42 28.90
C SER A 141 -6.25 -6.99 27.48
N GLY A 142 -7.22 -7.88 27.27
CA GLY A 142 -7.59 -8.31 25.92
C GLY A 142 -8.04 -7.12 25.07
N PRO A 143 -8.19 -7.30 23.75
CA PRO A 143 -8.78 -6.27 22.90
C PRO A 143 -10.18 -5.89 23.40
N SER A 144 -10.64 -4.68 23.08
CA SER A 144 -12.04 -4.31 23.28
C SER A 144 -12.95 -5.35 22.61
N SER A 145 -14.08 -5.67 23.24
CA SER A 145 -15.10 -6.55 22.63
C SER A 145 -15.55 -6.05 21.26
N GLU A 146 -15.47 -4.74 21.05
CA GLU A 146 -15.72 -4.07 19.77
C GLU A 146 -14.74 -4.54 18.69
N LEU A 147 -13.43 -4.52 18.98
CA LEU A 147 -12.39 -4.94 18.05
C LEU A 147 -12.53 -6.40 17.62
N ALA A 148 -12.92 -7.27 18.57
CA ALA A 148 -13.19 -8.67 18.28
C ALA A 148 -14.45 -8.88 17.40
N GLY A 149 -15.42 -7.96 17.50
CA GLY A 149 -16.61 -7.93 16.66
C GLY A 149 -16.29 -7.49 15.22
N VAL A 150 -15.49 -6.42 15.08
CA VAL A 150 -15.08 -5.87 13.77
C VAL A 150 -14.42 -6.94 12.90
N LEU A 151 -13.52 -7.75 13.45
CA LEU A 151 -12.85 -8.82 12.68
C LEU A 151 -13.80 -9.86 12.04
N ARG A 152 -15.06 -9.94 12.47
CA ARG A 152 -16.05 -10.88 11.91
C ARG A 152 -16.89 -10.26 10.80
N GLY A 153 -16.80 -8.94 10.59
CA GLY A 153 -17.50 -8.24 9.52
C GLY A 153 -16.99 -8.66 8.15
N SER A 154 -17.90 -8.75 7.18
CA SER A 154 -17.52 -8.75 5.77
C SER A 154 -16.86 -7.42 5.42
N GLY A 155 -15.84 -7.43 4.56
CA GLY A 155 -15.16 -6.19 4.15
C GLY A 155 -14.14 -5.64 5.16
N VAL A 156 -13.76 -6.43 6.16
CA VAL A 156 -12.65 -6.10 7.07
C VAL A 156 -11.37 -6.78 6.63
N GLU A 157 -10.36 -5.97 6.30
CA GLU A 157 -8.99 -6.40 6.05
C GLU A 157 -8.14 -6.12 7.29
N TYR A 158 -7.33 -7.09 7.73
CA TYR A 158 -6.46 -6.88 8.88
C TYR A 158 -5.15 -7.66 8.76
N GLY A 159 -4.14 -7.21 9.49
CA GLY A 159 -2.85 -7.87 9.55
C GLY A 159 -1.93 -7.27 10.60
N SER A 160 -0.73 -7.83 10.69
CA SER A 160 0.31 -7.34 11.59
C SER A 160 1.71 -7.68 11.11
N ASN A 161 2.71 -7.28 11.88
CA ASN A 161 4.07 -7.76 11.72
C ASN A 161 4.21 -9.30 11.82
N LEU A 162 3.19 -10.02 12.28
CA LEU A 162 3.16 -11.49 12.28
C LEU A 162 2.64 -12.09 10.97
N GLY A 163 2.04 -11.27 10.10
CA GLY A 163 1.47 -11.68 8.81
C GLY A 163 0.11 -11.05 8.53
N VAL A 164 -0.37 -11.25 7.30
CA VAL A 164 -1.73 -10.90 6.87
C VAL A 164 -2.73 -11.83 7.57
N ASP A 165 -3.94 -11.34 7.87
CA ASP A 165 -4.99 -12.06 8.60
C ASP A 165 -4.59 -12.51 10.02
N ILE A 166 -3.51 -11.95 10.58
CA ILE A 166 -3.06 -12.20 11.96
C ILE A 166 -3.07 -10.88 12.72
N ALA A 167 -3.98 -10.76 13.66
CA ALA A 167 -4.02 -9.60 14.56
C ALA A 167 -3.03 -9.80 15.73
N PRO A 168 -2.33 -8.76 16.20
CA PRO A 168 -1.28 -8.92 17.20
C PRO A 168 -1.83 -9.41 18.55
N TRP A 169 -3.06 -9.05 18.90
CA TRP A 169 -3.70 -9.51 20.15
C TRP A 169 -4.16 -10.97 20.12
N GLN A 170 -4.21 -11.63 18.95
CA GLN A 170 -4.51 -13.07 18.85
C GLN A 170 -3.33 -13.94 19.32
N ARG A 171 -2.14 -13.35 19.46
CA ARG A 171 -0.89 -14.02 19.85
C ARG A 171 -0.24 -13.32 21.04
N PRO A 172 -0.92 -13.22 22.19
CA PRO A 172 -0.42 -12.45 23.35
C PRO A 172 0.95 -12.94 23.86
N GLU A 173 1.28 -14.22 23.64
CA GLU A 173 2.58 -14.79 23.96
C GLU A 173 3.72 -14.26 23.07
N ALA A 174 3.42 -13.94 21.80
CA ALA A 174 4.38 -13.33 20.87
C ALA A 174 4.33 -11.80 20.94
N CYS A 175 3.17 -11.24 21.27
CA CYS A 175 2.86 -9.82 21.27
C CYS A 175 2.29 -9.38 22.62
N PRO A 176 3.11 -9.37 23.70
CA PRO A 176 2.67 -8.87 25.00
C PRO A 176 2.36 -7.36 24.97
N LYS A 177 2.82 -6.68 23.93
CA LYS A 177 2.72 -5.25 23.67
C LYS A 177 2.31 -5.05 22.23
N TRP A 178 1.26 -4.29 21.96
CA TRP A 178 0.78 -4.07 20.59
C TRP A 178 0.13 -2.70 20.38
N ALA A 179 0.27 -2.19 19.16
CA ALA A 179 -0.45 -1.05 18.62
C ALA A 179 -1.06 -1.42 17.26
N VAL A 180 -2.29 -1.00 17.02
CA VAL A 180 -3.04 -1.32 15.80
C VAL A 180 -3.66 -0.05 15.27
N LEU A 181 -3.41 0.27 14.00
CA LEU A 181 -4.13 1.33 13.29
C LEU A 181 -5.47 0.78 12.80
N LYS A 182 -6.58 1.40 13.19
CA LYS A 182 -7.92 1.14 12.67
C LYS A 182 -8.25 2.22 11.64
N ALA A 183 -8.70 1.82 10.47
CA ALA A 183 -9.21 2.70 9.44
C ALA A 183 -10.64 2.29 9.11
N GLU A 184 -11.60 3.18 9.33
CA GLU A 184 -13.01 2.95 9.04
C GLU A 184 -13.40 3.81 7.85
N TYR A 185 -13.82 3.18 6.75
CA TYR A 185 -14.26 3.87 5.55
C TYR A 185 -15.79 3.84 5.45
N THR A 186 -16.39 4.97 5.11
CA THR A 186 -17.82 5.08 4.82
C THR A 186 -18.04 5.20 3.31
N TRP A 187 -18.83 4.27 2.74
CA TRP A 187 -19.15 4.26 1.31
C TRP A 187 -20.53 4.88 1.02
N SER A 188 -20.59 5.82 0.07
CA SER A 188 -21.86 6.34 -0.45
C SER A 188 -22.30 5.54 -1.67
N SER A 189 -23.36 4.75 -1.51
CA SER A 189 -23.97 4.02 -2.64
C SER A 189 -24.62 4.93 -3.69
N ILE A 190 -24.96 6.18 -3.31
CA ILE A 190 -25.56 7.17 -4.21
C ILE A 190 -24.51 7.73 -5.17
N GLU A 191 -23.32 8.03 -4.65
CA GLU A 191 -22.24 8.66 -5.42
C GLU A 191 -21.28 7.62 -6.01
N GLY A 192 -21.27 6.40 -5.48
CA GLY A 192 -20.35 5.35 -5.91
C GLY A 192 -18.90 5.64 -5.53
N GLU A 193 -18.70 6.36 -4.42
CA GLU A 193 -17.39 6.75 -3.90
C GLU A 193 -17.33 6.72 -2.37
N TRP A 194 -16.11 6.74 -1.83
CA TRP A 194 -15.84 6.85 -0.41
C TRP A 194 -16.06 8.30 0.05
N THR A 195 -16.95 8.52 1.03
CA THR A 195 -17.27 9.88 1.48
C THR A 195 -16.44 10.33 2.67
N SER A 196 -16.05 9.39 3.53
CA SER A 196 -15.21 9.66 4.70
C SER A 196 -14.38 8.45 5.05
N ALA A 197 -13.28 8.71 5.75
CA ALA A 197 -12.45 7.71 6.38
C ALA A 197 -11.99 8.24 7.72
N ASP A 198 -12.08 7.44 8.77
CA ASP A 198 -11.68 7.78 10.12
C ASP A 198 -10.51 6.89 10.55
N LEU A 199 -9.50 7.47 11.18
CA LEU A 199 -8.33 6.75 11.69
C LEU A 199 -8.30 6.76 13.22
N ASP A 200 -8.13 5.58 13.80
CA ASP A 200 -7.92 5.39 15.24
C ASP A 200 -6.71 4.49 15.52
N VAL A 201 -6.12 4.62 16.70
CA VAL A 201 -5.01 3.76 17.15
C VAL A 201 -5.37 3.09 18.46
N GLU A 202 -5.62 1.78 18.38
CA GLU A 202 -5.84 0.96 19.56
C GLU A 202 -4.54 0.34 20.08
N THR A 203 -4.34 0.37 21.40
CA THR A 203 -3.15 -0.22 22.03
C THR A 203 -3.44 -0.86 23.38
N ASN A 204 -2.53 -1.72 23.84
CA ASN A 204 -2.55 -2.27 25.20
C ASN A 204 -1.54 -1.61 26.16
N PHE A 205 -0.93 -0.47 25.80
CA PHE A 205 0.07 0.22 26.63
C PHE A 205 -0.50 1.00 27.80
N GLY A 206 -1.82 1.19 27.82
CA GLY A 206 -2.49 2.09 28.76
C GLY A 206 -2.28 3.57 28.40
N GLY A 207 -3.32 4.35 28.65
CA GLY A 207 -3.39 5.78 28.31
C GLY A 207 -3.82 6.01 26.86
N ASP A 208 -4.54 7.11 26.65
CA ASP A 208 -5.07 7.48 25.35
C ASP A 208 -3.92 7.91 24.42
N ILE A 209 -3.97 7.44 23.18
CA ILE A 209 -3.09 7.91 22.11
C ILE A 209 -3.89 8.95 21.33
N PRO A 210 -3.36 10.17 21.12
CA PRO A 210 -4.05 11.15 20.30
C PRO A 210 -4.29 10.58 18.90
N SER A 211 -5.43 10.91 18.31
CA SER A 211 -5.77 10.45 16.97
C SER A 211 -4.62 10.75 15.98
N PRO A 212 -4.27 9.77 15.13
CA PRO A 212 -3.16 9.88 14.19
C PRO A 212 -3.27 11.07 13.23
N GLU A 213 -4.49 11.55 12.94
CA GLU A 213 -4.73 12.69 12.04
C GLU A 213 -3.95 13.93 12.48
N ILE A 214 -3.92 14.18 13.79
CA ILE A 214 -3.30 15.37 14.38
C ILE A 214 -1.77 15.35 14.24
N ARG A 215 -1.19 14.15 14.13
CA ARG A 215 0.27 13.94 14.24
C ARG A 215 0.93 13.65 12.90
N MET A 216 0.24 12.95 12.01
CA MET A 216 0.78 12.53 10.73
C MET A 216 0.38 13.45 9.56
N ASP A 217 -0.47 14.47 9.82
CA ASP A 217 -1.02 15.38 8.81
C ASP A 217 -1.72 14.59 7.68
N ILE A 218 -2.46 13.56 8.08
CA ILE A 218 -3.27 12.72 7.21
C ILE A 218 -4.70 12.90 7.66
N TYR A 219 -5.53 13.51 6.81
CA TYR A 219 -6.95 13.71 7.11
C TYR A 219 -7.78 12.64 6.40
N GLY A 220 -9.00 12.39 6.89
CA GLY A 220 -9.94 11.47 6.21
C GLY A 220 -10.13 11.77 4.71
N SER A 221 -10.07 13.05 4.30
CA SER A 221 -10.13 13.43 2.89
C SER A 221 -8.94 12.95 2.05
N ASP A 222 -7.77 12.79 2.66
CA ASP A 222 -6.59 12.26 1.96
C ASP A 222 -6.72 10.76 1.71
N LEU A 223 -7.50 10.07 2.53
CA LEU A 223 -7.74 8.63 2.45
C LEU A 223 -8.84 8.25 1.44
N THR A 224 -9.75 9.17 1.11
CA THR A 224 -10.80 8.93 0.12
C THR A 224 -10.42 9.33 -1.31
N GLY A 225 -9.35 10.12 -1.48
CA GLY A 225 -8.87 10.58 -2.79
C GLY A 225 -8.12 9.53 -3.61
N GLU A 226 -7.64 9.92 -4.80
CA GLU A 226 -6.90 9.05 -5.74
C GLU A 226 -5.65 8.38 -5.12
N ASN A 227 -5.07 8.99 -4.09
CA ASN A 227 -3.88 8.50 -3.39
C ASN A 227 -4.20 7.85 -2.03
N GLY A 228 -5.48 7.59 -1.74
CA GLY A 228 -5.93 7.15 -0.42
C GLY A 228 -5.22 5.91 0.11
N ILE A 229 -5.01 4.91 -0.75
CA ILE A 229 -4.32 3.66 -0.39
C ILE A 229 -2.86 3.93 -0.02
N ALA A 230 -2.16 4.80 -0.77
CA ALA A 230 -0.77 5.15 -0.47
C ALA A 230 -0.68 5.89 0.87
N ARG A 231 -1.60 6.82 1.12
CA ARG A 231 -1.69 7.55 2.40
C ARG A 231 -1.99 6.63 3.57
N LEU A 232 -2.86 5.64 3.40
CA LEU A 232 -3.13 4.63 4.41
C LEU A 232 -1.89 3.77 4.70
N ALA A 233 -1.18 3.32 3.66
CA ALA A 233 0.07 2.57 3.82
C ALA A 233 1.14 3.37 4.58
N ASP A 234 1.25 4.68 4.30
CA ASP A 234 2.14 5.60 5.03
C ASP A 234 1.72 5.75 6.49
N ALA A 235 0.42 5.87 6.77
CA ALA A 235 -0.11 5.94 8.14
C ALA A 235 0.23 4.66 8.93
N ILE A 236 0.03 3.48 8.34
CA ILE A 236 0.36 2.20 8.98
C ILE A 236 1.88 2.08 9.16
N GLY A 237 2.67 2.43 8.14
CA GLY A 237 4.13 2.44 8.20
C GLY A 237 4.72 3.47 9.17
N GLY A 238 3.96 4.51 9.52
CA GLY A 238 4.30 5.55 10.48
C GLY A 238 3.96 5.19 11.94
N LEU A 239 3.16 4.15 12.17
CA LEU A 239 2.74 3.72 13.51
C LEU A 239 3.91 3.50 14.49
N PRO A 240 5.04 2.87 14.11
CA PRO A 240 6.24 2.77 14.95
C PRO A 240 6.81 4.10 15.41
N LEU A 241 6.83 5.10 14.52
CA LEU A 241 7.35 6.43 14.79
C LEU A 241 6.40 7.20 15.72
N LEU A 242 5.08 7.07 15.49
CA LEU A 242 4.07 7.63 16.36
C LEU A 242 4.24 7.09 17.80
N MET A 243 4.36 5.78 17.97
CA MET A 243 4.57 5.18 19.30
C MET A 243 5.87 5.65 19.98
N ALA A 244 6.93 5.87 19.21
CA ALA A 244 8.17 6.43 19.73
C ALA A 244 8.00 7.89 20.19
N SER A 245 7.28 8.71 19.41
CA SER A 245 7.04 10.12 19.72
C SER A 245 6.19 10.33 20.99
N GLU A 246 5.26 9.42 21.26
CA GLU A 246 4.42 9.41 22.47
C GLU A 246 5.14 8.76 23.68
N GLY A 247 6.40 8.35 23.52
CA GLY A 247 7.18 7.71 24.57
C GLY A 247 6.66 6.32 24.98
N LYS A 248 5.78 5.71 24.17
CA LYS A 248 5.22 4.37 24.40
C LYS A 248 6.16 3.26 23.92
N ALA A 249 7.03 3.58 22.96
CA ALA A 249 8.06 2.70 22.41
C ALA A 249 9.44 3.39 22.40
N GLY A 250 10.50 2.60 22.32
CA GLY A 250 11.84 3.15 22.06
C GLY A 250 11.94 3.74 20.64
N PRO A 251 12.92 4.59 20.34
CA PRO A 251 13.16 5.01 18.95
C PRO A 251 13.50 3.79 18.09
N VAL A 252 12.92 3.72 16.89
CA VAL A 252 13.36 2.76 15.87
C VAL A 252 14.76 3.19 15.46
N PRO A 253 15.78 2.31 15.53
CA PRO A 253 17.09 2.61 14.97
C PRO A 253 16.92 3.01 13.51
N ASP A 254 17.63 4.05 13.07
CA ASP A 254 17.69 4.38 11.65
C ASP A 254 18.06 3.10 10.90
N ALA A 255 17.14 2.63 10.06
CA ALA A 255 17.44 1.50 9.19
C ALA A 255 18.71 1.91 8.42
N PRO A 256 19.77 1.07 8.42
CA PRO A 256 20.98 1.40 7.68
C PRO A 256 20.54 1.71 6.27
N ALA A 257 20.84 2.93 5.79
CA ALA A 257 20.32 3.46 4.53
C ALA A 257 20.40 2.38 3.46
N GLN A 258 19.29 1.69 3.24
CA GLN A 258 19.25 0.60 2.29
C GLN A 258 19.27 1.34 0.97
N ALA A 259 20.41 1.26 0.27
CA ALA A 259 20.52 1.80 -1.07
C ALA A 259 19.28 1.33 -1.81
N ALA A 260 18.38 2.28 -2.13
CA ALA A 260 17.13 1.96 -2.78
C ALA A 260 17.49 1.02 -3.93
N PRO A 261 16.94 -0.21 -3.98
CA PRO A 261 17.38 -1.18 -4.95
C PRO A 261 17.30 -0.50 -6.30
N ALA A 262 18.45 -0.35 -6.98
CA ALA A 262 18.57 0.40 -8.23
C ALA A 262 17.80 -0.26 -9.40
N GLY A 263 16.90 -1.20 -9.08
CA GLY A 263 16.03 -1.94 -9.96
C GLY A 263 14.54 -1.63 -9.78
N ASP A 264 14.15 -0.57 -9.06
CA ASP A 264 12.82 0.05 -9.25
C ASP A 264 12.78 0.72 -10.63
N THR A 265 12.87 -0.11 -11.66
CA THR A 265 12.39 0.26 -12.98
C THR A 265 10.90 0.49 -12.81
N LEU A 266 10.45 1.75 -12.97
CA LEU A 266 9.06 2.08 -13.28
C LEU A 266 8.54 0.97 -14.19
N PRO A 267 7.44 0.27 -13.83
CA PRO A 267 6.97 -0.90 -14.56
C PRO A 267 7.01 -0.57 -16.03
N GLY A 268 7.95 -1.20 -16.75
CA GLY A 268 8.41 -0.72 -18.04
C GLY A 268 7.18 -0.48 -18.92
N ARG A 269 7.00 0.78 -19.38
CA ARG A 269 5.89 1.26 -20.22
C ARG A 269 4.79 0.20 -20.37
N GLY A 270 3.88 0.14 -19.40
CA GLY A 270 2.83 -0.88 -19.37
C GLY A 270 2.07 -0.95 -20.69
N ALA A 271 1.34 -2.05 -20.94
CA ALA A 271 0.60 -2.28 -22.18
C ALA A 271 -0.19 -1.06 -22.68
N GLY A 272 -0.72 -0.24 -21.77
CA GLY A 272 -1.38 1.04 -22.08
C GLY A 272 -0.53 2.02 -22.91
N PHE A 273 0.77 2.14 -22.62
CA PHE A 273 1.68 2.98 -23.42
C PHE A 273 1.79 2.49 -24.86
N TYR A 274 1.87 1.18 -25.08
CA TYR A 274 1.93 0.61 -26.43
C TYR A 274 0.63 0.85 -27.19
N ILE A 275 -0.52 0.82 -26.51
CA ILE A 275 -1.82 1.13 -27.11
C ILE A 275 -1.83 2.56 -27.65
N PHE A 276 -1.48 3.55 -26.82
CA PHE A 276 -1.42 4.95 -27.26
C PHE A 276 -0.39 5.17 -28.37
N LEU A 277 0.76 4.49 -28.29
CA LEU A 277 1.79 4.55 -29.33
C LEU A 277 1.26 3.97 -30.66
N THR A 278 0.57 2.84 -30.65
CA THR A 278 -0.03 2.25 -31.85
C THR A 278 -1.12 3.14 -32.45
N ILE A 279 -1.96 3.79 -31.62
CA ILE A 279 -2.96 4.75 -32.09
C ILE A 279 -2.28 5.96 -32.74
N ALA A 280 -1.26 6.52 -32.10
CA ALA A 280 -0.51 7.67 -32.62
C ALA A 280 0.16 7.35 -33.96
N ILE A 281 0.83 6.18 -34.07
CA ILE A 281 1.44 5.72 -35.33
C ILE A 281 0.37 5.53 -36.41
N GLY A 282 -0.76 4.91 -36.06
CA GLY A 282 -1.89 4.70 -36.98
C GLY A 282 -2.44 6.01 -37.54
N LEU A 283 -2.61 7.04 -36.70
CA LEU A 283 -3.05 8.37 -37.13
C LEU A 283 -2.05 9.06 -38.06
N ILE A 284 -0.74 8.96 -37.76
CA ILE A 284 0.31 9.53 -38.60
C ILE A 284 0.33 8.88 -39.99
N VAL A 285 0.32 7.54 -40.05
CA VAL A 285 0.34 6.81 -41.32
C VAL A 285 -0.93 7.09 -42.13
N GLY A 286 -2.10 7.12 -41.46
CA GLY A 286 -3.37 7.49 -42.09
C GLY A 286 -3.34 8.90 -42.68
N GLY A 287 -2.80 9.88 -41.95
CA GLY A 287 -2.65 11.25 -42.41
C GLY A 287 -1.74 11.38 -43.64
N VAL A 288 -0.58 10.71 -43.64
CA VAL A 288 0.37 10.72 -44.77
C VAL A 288 -0.26 10.09 -46.01
N ALA A 289 -0.95 8.96 -45.87
CA ALA A 289 -1.64 8.32 -46.99
C ALA A 289 -2.72 9.23 -47.59
N TRP A 290 -3.48 9.93 -46.76
CA TRP A 290 -4.50 10.88 -47.22
C TRP A 290 -3.90 12.04 -48.02
N ILE A 291 -2.79 12.63 -47.54
CA ILE A 291 -2.07 13.70 -48.25
C ILE A 291 -1.57 13.22 -49.61
N ALA A 292 -1.00 12.01 -49.68
CA ALA A 292 -0.52 11.43 -50.94
C ALA A 292 -1.66 11.22 -51.95
N VAL A 293 -2.81 10.71 -51.49
CA VAL A 293 -4.01 10.54 -52.34
C VAL A 293 -4.52 11.88 -52.84
N ALA A 294 -4.56 12.90 -51.98
CA ALA A 294 -4.96 14.26 -52.35
C ALA A 294 -4.01 14.82 -53.43
N ALA A 295 -2.70 14.70 -53.25
CA ALA A 295 -1.69 15.17 -54.21
C ALA A 295 -1.81 14.50 -55.59
N VAL A 296 -2.03 13.18 -55.63
CA VAL A 296 -2.24 12.45 -56.91
C VAL A 296 -3.54 12.88 -57.59
N ARG A 297 -4.59 13.17 -56.82
CA ARG A 297 -5.86 13.65 -57.36
C ARG A 297 -5.72 15.04 -57.98
N THR A 298 -5.01 15.95 -57.32
CA THR A 298 -4.73 17.30 -57.85
C THR A 298 -3.93 17.25 -59.14
N ARG A 299 -2.93 16.36 -59.24
CA ARG A 299 -2.14 16.19 -60.49
C ARG A 299 -2.89 15.57 -61.66
N ARG A 300 -4.04 14.92 -61.44
CA ARG A 300 -4.86 14.32 -62.51
C ARG A 300 -6.03 15.21 -62.94
N GLY A 301 -6.30 16.29 -62.20
CA GLY A 301 -7.37 17.24 -62.48
C GLY A 301 -6.94 18.46 -63.30
N ASN A 302 -5.62 18.66 -63.45
CA ASN A 302 -5.01 19.57 -64.42
C ASN A 302 -4.51 18.77 -65.62
#